data_AF-A0A832B4U5-F1
#
_entry.id   AF-A0A832B4U5-F1
#
_cell.length_a   1.000
_cell.length_b   1.000
_cell.length_c   1.000
_cell.angle_alpha   90.00
_cell.angle_beta   90.00
_cell.angle_gamma   90.00
#
_symmetry.space_group_name_H-M   'P 1'
#
loop_
_entity.id
_entity.type
_entity.pdbx_description
1 polymer ?
#
loop_
_entity_poly.entity_id
_entity_poly.type
_entity_poly.pdbx_seq_one_letter_code
_entity_poly.pdbx_strand_id
1 'polypeptide(L)' 'MDNTGKIVAGVLAGVAVGAVLGLLFAPDKGSNTRQKISDSMKGWGKELADQAEGFIADKTAKAKQHAQHMADKAMS' A
#
# COMPACT_ATOMS: atom_id res chain seq x y z
N MET A 1 -18.20 14.83 -7.29
CA MET A 1 -17.92 13.51 -6.67
C MET A 1 -16.71 12.91 -7.40
N ASP A 2 -15.53 13.52 -7.24
CA ASP A 2 -14.51 13.48 -8.31
C ASP A 2 -13.21 12.84 -7.82
N ASN A 3 -13.01 12.75 -6.50
CA ASN A 3 -11.80 12.19 -5.89
C ASN A 3 -11.89 10.68 -5.72
N THR A 4 -13.03 10.15 -5.31
CA THR A 4 -13.26 8.71 -5.20
C THR A 4 -13.11 8.01 -6.55
N GLY A 5 -13.66 8.59 -7.63
CA GLY A 5 -13.52 8.05 -8.98
C GLY A 5 -12.06 8.01 -9.46
N LYS A 6 -11.28 9.06 -9.19
CA LYS A 6 -9.84 9.11 -9.52
C LYS A 6 -9.03 8.09 -8.73
N ILE A 7 -9.34 7.90 -7.45
CA ILE A 7 -8.68 6.89 -6.60
C ILE A 7 -9.00 5.49 -7.12
N VAL A 8 -10.27 5.18 -7.38
CA VAL A 8 -10.70 3.88 -7.90
C VAL A 8 -10.06 3.60 -9.26
N ALA A 9 -10.05 4.58 -10.17
CA ALA A 9 -9.39 4.45 -11.47
C ALA A 9 -7.88 4.21 -11.34
N GLY A 10 -7.20 4.94 -10.44
CA GLY A 10 -5.78 4.76 -10.16
C GLY A 10 -5.45 3.38 -9.61
N VAL A 11 -6.28 2.85 -8.68
CA VAL A 11 -6.12 1.50 -8.14
C VAL A 11 -6.34 0.45 -9.24
N LEU A 12 -7.40 0.57 -10.04
CA LEU A 12 -7.67 -0.37 -11.14
C LEU A 12 -6.56 -0.38 -12.19
N ALA A 13 -6.06 0.81 -12.57
CA ALA A 13 -4.92 0.91 -13.47
C ALA A 13 -3.66 0.28 -12.87
N GLY A 14 -3.39 0.51 -11.58
CA GLY A 14 -2.27 -0.11 -10.86
C GLY A 14 -2.38 -1.63 -10.79
N VAL A 15 -3.57 -2.17 -10.50
CA VAL A 15 -3.84 -3.61 -10.49
C VAL A 15 -3.66 -4.22 -11.89
N ALA A 16 -4.16 -3.57 -12.94
CA ALA A 16 -4.01 -4.05 -14.31
C ALA A 16 -2.54 -4.11 -14.75
N VAL A 17 -1.77 -3.04 -14.51
CA VAL A 17 -0.34 -3.01 -14.79
C VAL A 17 0.41 -4.06 -13.95
N GLY A 18 0.08 -4.17 -12.66
CA GLY A 18 0.66 -5.16 -11.76
C GLY A 18 0.35 -6.61 -12.16
N ALA A 19 -0.84 -6.88 -12.70
CA ALA A 19 -1.22 -8.20 -13.20
C ALA A 19 -0.49 -8.56 -14.49
N VAL A 20 -0.36 -7.62 -15.43
CA VAL A 20 0.43 -7.83 -16.66
C VAL A 20 1.89 -8.10 -16.33
N LEU A 21 2.49 -7.29 -15.45
CA LEU A 21 3.86 -7.50 -15.00
C LEU A 21 3.99 -8.80 -14.20
N GLY A 22 3.06 -9.08 -13.28
CA GLY A 22 3.06 -10.29 -12.48
C GLY A 22 2.93 -11.56 -13.32
N LEU A 23 2.12 -11.52 -14.40
CA LEU A 23 1.99 -12.63 -15.34
C LEU A 23 3.23 -12.78 -16.24
N LEU A 24 3.82 -11.67 -16.71
CA LEU A 24 5.04 -11.66 -17.52
C LEU A 24 6.27 -12.14 -16.73
N PHE A 25 6.37 -11.73 -15.45
CA PHE A 25 7.48 -12.07 -14.57
C PHE A 25 7.25 -13.35 -13.77
N ALA A 26 6.04 -13.92 -13.74
CA ALA A 26 5.74 -15.19 -13.08
C ALA A 26 6.71 -16.25 -13.64
N PRO A 27 7.80 -16.58 -12.91
CA PRO A 27 8.82 -17.43 -13.47
C PRO A 27 8.26 -18.84 -13.49
N ASP A 28 8.42 -19.52 -14.61
CA ASP A 28 8.19 -20.96 -14.75
C ASP A 28 8.75 -21.75 -13.55
N LYS A 29 8.13 -22.90 -13.27
CA LYS A 29 8.36 -23.75 -12.08
C LYS A 29 9.85 -24.05 -11.81
N GLY A 30 10.53 -23.14 -11.13
CA GLY A 30 11.90 -23.32 -10.66
C GLY A 30 11.89 -23.64 -9.17
N SER A 31 12.03 -24.91 -8.80
CA SER A 31 12.10 -25.37 -7.40
C SER A 31 13.14 -24.60 -6.56
N ASN A 32 14.31 -24.31 -7.15
CA ASN A 32 15.38 -23.54 -6.50
C ASN A 32 15.13 -22.02 -6.48
N THR A 33 14.42 -21.49 -7.48
CA THR A 33 14.11 -20.07 -7.61
C THR A 33 12.96 -19.68 -6.66
N ARG A 34 12.00 -20.58 -6.43
CA ARG A 34 10.88 -20.36 -5.51
C ARG A 34 11.35 -20.16 -4.06
N GLN A 35 12.39 -20.86 -3.62
CA GLN A 35 12.93 -20.70 -2.27
C GLN A 35 13.60 -19.33 -2.12
N LYS A 36 14.45 -18.92 -3.08
CA LYS A 36 15.08 -17.60 -3.10
C LYS A 36 14.06 -16.46 -3.20
N ILE A 37 13.05 -16.57 -4.06
CA ILE A 37 11.96 -15.59 -4.17
C ILE A 37 11.19 -15.52 -2.87
N SER A 38 10.85 -16.64 -2.23
CA SER A 38 10.07 -16.63 -0.99
C SER A 38 10.82 -15.93 0.14
N ASP A 39 12.13 -16.16 0.27
CA ASP A 39 12.96 -15.48 1.29
C ASP A 39 13.16 -14.00 0.96
N SER A 40 13.44 -13.64 -0.30
CA SER A 40 13.53 -12.25 -0.74
C SER A 40 12.18 -11.50 -0.61
N MET A 41 11.07 -12.16 -0.92
CA MET A 41 9.72 -11.60 -0.86
C MET A 41 9.23 -11.46 0.58
N LYS A 42 9.66 -12.32 1.51
CA LYS A 42 9.45 -12.09 2.96
C LYS A 42 10.21 -10.86 3.44
N GLY A 43 11.45 -10.65 3.00
CA GLY A 43 12.22 -9.45 3.34
C GLY A 43 11.56 -8.19 2.80
N TRP A 44 11.26 -8.17 1.49
CA TRP A 44 10.65 -7.02 0.83
C TRP A 44 9.22 -6.75 1.30
N GLY A 45 8.46 -7.81 1.56
CA GLY A 45 7.10 -7.71 2.09
C GLY A 45 7.07 -7.12 3.50
N LYS A 46 8.03 -7.51 4.36
CA LYS A 46 8.14 -6.95 5.72
C LYS A 46 8.51 -5.46 5.68
N GLU A 47 9.46 -5.08 4.83
CA GLU A 47 9.88 -3.68 4.71
C GLU A 47 8.78 -2.80 4.09
N LEU A 48 8.05 -3.30 3.08
CA LEU A 48 6.86 -2.63 2.56
C LEU A 48 5.74 -2.52 3.60
N ALA A 49 5.52 -3.56 4.39
CA ALA A 49 4.51 -3.55 5.44
C ALA A 49 4.86 -2.53 6.53
N ASP A 50 6.11 -2.53 7.02
CA ASP A 50 6.59 -1.57 8.01
C ASP A 50 6.50 -0.13 7.49
N GLN A 51 6.86 0.11 6.22
CA GLN A 51 6.76 1.43 5.60
C GLN A 51 5.30 1.87 5.39
N ALA A 52 4.42 0.94 4.99
CA ALA A 52 2.99 1.21 4.84
C ALA A 52 2.33 1.50 6.19
N GLU A 53 2.66 0.72 7.22
CA GLU A 53 2.16 0.91 8.58
C GLU A 53 2.65 2.24 9.16
N GLY A 54 3.92 2.59 8.95
CA GLY A 54 4.46 3.91 9.31
C GLY A 54 3.74 5.07 8.60
N PHE A 55 3.45 4.92 7.31
CA PHE A 55 2.73 5.94 6.54
C PHE A 55 1.26 6.09 6.98
N ILE A 56 0.60 4.97 7.25
CA ILE A 56 -0.78 4.94 7.76
C ILE A 56 -0.82 5.53 9.17
N ALA A 57 0.11 5.16 10.04
CA ALA A 57 0.22 5.69 11.39
C ALA A 57 0.46 7.21 11.39
N ASP A 58 1.37 7.72 10.56
CA ASP A 58 1.66 9.15 10.46
C ASP A 58 0.47 9.94 9.90
N LYS A 59 -0.20 9.42 8.86
CA LYS A 59 -1.44 10.02 8.34
C LYS A 59 -2.58 9.99 9.35
N THR A 60 -2.71 8.89 10.10
CA THR A 60 -3.74 8.73 11.13
C THR A 60 -3.50 9.64 12.33
N ALA A 61 -2.25 9.79 12.76
CA ALA A 61 -1.85 10.71 13.82
C ALA A 61 -2.13 12.16 13.43
N LYS A 62 -1.75 12.58 12.21
CA LYS A 62 -2.06 13.90 11.67
C LYS A 62 -3.57 14.14 11.55
N ALA A 63 -4.33 13.15 11.08
CA ALA A 63 -5.78 13.23 11.00
C ALA A 63 -6.43 13.37 12.38
N LYS A 64 -5.96 12.60 13.37
CA LYS A 64 -6.44 12.64 14.75
C LYS A 64 -6.14 13.99 15.43
N GLN A 65 -4.94 14.53 15.23
CA GLN A 65 -4.59 15.87 15.71
C GLN A 65 -5.44 16.95 15.05
N HIS A 66 -5.65 16.88 13.73
CA HIS A 66 -6.52 17.82 13.03
C HIS A 66 -7.97 17.72 13.53
N ALA A 67 -8.48 16.52 13.81
CA ALA A 67 -9.82 16.32 14.34
C ALA A 67 -9.97 16.86 15.77
N GLN A 68 -8.96 16.66 16.63
CA GLN A 68 -8.95 17.21 17.99
C GLN A 68 -8.88 18.73 18.00
N HIS A 69 -8.00 19.33 17.18
CA HIS A 69 -7.89 20.78 17.06
C HIS A 69 -9.16 21.41 16.46
N MET A 70 -9.88 20.70 15.60
CA MET A 70 -11.20 21.11 15.11
C MET A 70 -12.29 20.97 16.17
N ALA A 71 -12.25 19.90 16.97
CA ALA A 71 -13.20 19.67 18.06
C ALA A 71 -13.06 20.72 19.17
N ASP A 72 -11.83 21.02 19.60
CA ASP A 72 -11.56 22.06 20.60
C ASP A 72 -11.98 23.45 20.10
N LYS A 73 -11.68 23.77 18.83
CA LYS A 73 -12.08 25.05 18.22
C LYS A 73 -13.58 25.18 17.96
N ALA A 74 -14.31 24.06 17.84
CA ALA A 74 -15.76 24.06 17.69
C ALA A 74 -16.50 24.11 19.04
N MET A 75 -15.82 23.77 20.14
CA MET A 75 -16.35 23.82 21.50
C MET A 75 -16.01 25.14 22.24
N SER A 76 -15.09 25.95 21.72
CA SER A 76 -14.81 27.33 22.16
C SER A 76 -15.67 28.35 21.41
#